data_AF-A0A067SW27-F1
#
_entry.id   AF-A0A067SW27-F1
#
_cell.length_a   1.000
_cell.length_b   1.000
_cell.length_c   1.000
_cell.angle_alpha   90.00
_cell.angle_beta   90.00
_cell.angle_gamma   90.00
#
_symmetry.space_group_name_H-M   'P 1'
#
loop_
_entity.id
_entity.type
_entity.pdbx_description
1 polymer ?
#
loop_
_entity_poly.entity_id
_entity_poly.type
_entity_poly.pdbx_seq_one_letter_code
_entity_poly.pdbx_strand_id
1 'polypeptide(L)'
;MTINDLSGSINSAHAFFGYDAGGWRVDKHVRLLADTTGDKRLDIVGFGETGVWISRNNGDSTFEQPKMVVNDFAYAAGGWRVEQHLRFMADIRNTGRADIVGFGNNGVLVSLNNGDGTFAPPKLASRSFGYRVAAGGWRVDKHLRFLADVNGNGLLDIVGFGEQHVYIAVNNGDGTFQPTKEVLAEFCYDKSWRVPEHPRFVVDMTGDGKPDLVGFADDGVYIAFNNGDGTFRSAHKVSDGFCRNKGGWIAEKSYPRVIADLTGNGCGDIIGFGEAGYVGINNGNGTFQGSKLALAEFGFTGGWRLGVHPRFVVDLTGNGKADIIGFGNAGIHVAYNDGNGGFRTGSRLIEGFGFDGGWLSDKTIRLVANIYR
;
A
#
# COMPACT_ATOMS: atom_id res chain seq x y z
N MET A 1 -18.92 -2.70 -6.57
CA MET A 1 -19.35 -3.67 -7.59
C MET A 1 -19.06 -5.05 -7.03
N THR A 2 -20.10 -5.82 -6.71
CA THR A 2 -19.96 -7.23 -6.33
C THR A 2 -19.57 -8.04 -7.57
N ILE A 3 -18.87 -9.15 -7.35
CA ILE A 3 -18.30 -10.01 -8.40
C ILE A 3 -19.35 -10.56 -9.39
N ASN A 4 -20.64 -10.48 -9.07
CA ASN A 4 -21.72 -11.11 -9.85
C ASN A 4 -22.43 -10.20 -10.88
N ASP A 5 -22.14 -8.89 -10.94
CA ASP A 5 -22.95 -7.93 -11.75
C ASP A 5 -22.29 -7.40 -13.03
N LEU A 6 -21.25 -8.07 -13.55
CA LEU A 6 -20.44 -7.53 -14.66
C LEU A 6 -20.86 -7.96 -16.08
N SER A 7 -22.03 -8.56 -16.27
CA SER A 7 -22.57 -8.89 -17.61
C SER A 7 -23.38 -7.76 -18.25
N GLY A 8 -23.65 -6.66 -17.53
CA GLY A 8 -24.28 -5.45 -18.05
C GLY A 8 -23.24 -4.42 -18.49
N SER A 9 -23.54 -3.68 -19.56
CA SER A 9 -22.71 -2.57 -20.07
C SER A 9 -22.08 -1.76 -18.93
N ILE A 10 -20.76 -1.79 -18.87
CA ILE A 10 -19.97 -1.10 -17.85
C ILE A 10 -20.26 0.39 -17.97
N ASN A 11 -21.12 0.93 -17.10
CA ASN A 11 -21.26 2.37 -16.93
C ASN A 11 -19.87 2.88 -16.54
N SER A 12 -19.24 3.67 -17.41
CA SER A 12 -17.94 4.29 -17.24
C SER A 12 -18.00 5.24 -16.05
N ALA A 13 -17.81 4.71 -14.84
CA ALA A 13 -18.25 5.38 -13.61
C ALA A 13 -17.57 6.74 -13.37
N HIS A 14 -16.41 7.03 -13.98
CA HIS A 14 -15.96 8.42 -14.13
C HIS A 14 -14.80 8.59 -15.12
N ALA A 15 -15.08 8.91 -16.40
CA ALA A 15 -14.04 9.13 -17.43
C ALA A 15 -13.04 10.24 -17.06
N PHE A 16 -13.46 11.18 -16.19
CA PHE A 16 -12.63 12.27 -15.68
C PHE A 16 -11.28 11.83 -15.12
N PHE A 17 -11.15 10.67 -14.45
CA PHE A 17 -9.87 10.20 -13.89
C PHE A 17 -9.05 9.34 -14.86
N GLY A 18 -9.50 9.23 -16.11
CA GLY A 18 -8.90 8.42 -17.17
C GLY A 18 -7.75 9.11 -17.89
N TYR A 19 -6.94 8.30 -18.58
CA TYR A 19 -5.77 8.78 -19.32
C TYR A 19 -6.15 9.69 -20.50
N ASP A 20 -7.03 9.23 -21.40
CA ASP A 20 -7.45 10.01 -22.56
C ASP A 20 -8.54 11.02 -22.21
N ALA A 21 -9.60 10.57 -21.53
CA ALA A 21 -10.77 11.39 -21.24
C ALA A 21 -10.53 12.51 -20.24
N GLY A 22 -9.56 12.37 -19.34
CA GLY A 22 -9.26 13.35 -18.30
C GLY A 22 -7.83 13.87 -18.29
N GLY A 23 -6.96 13.38 -19.19
CA GLY A 23 -5.55 13.76 -19.22
C GLY A 23 -4.73 13.26 -18.01
N TRP A 24 -5.20 12.23 -17.28
CA TRP A 24 -4.47 11.72 -16.12
C TRP A 24 -3.23 10.92 -16.55
N ARG A 25 -2.16 11.03 -15.77
CA ARG A 25 -0.84 10.46 -16.11
C ARG A 25 -0.24 9.81 -14.86
N VAL A 26 0.28 8.60 -14.99
CA VAL A 26 0.81 7.82 -13.84
C VAL A 26 2.07 8.47 -13.27
N ASP A 27 2.88 9.10 -14.13
CA ASP A 27 4.12 9.80 -13.78
C ASP A 27 3.90 11.22 -13.21
N LYS A 28 2.68 11.77 -13.28
CA LYS A 28 2.36 13.11 -12.74
C LYS A 28 1.36 13.08 -11.58
N HIS A 29 0.33 12.25 -11.71
CA HIS A 29 -0.87 12.31 -10.89
C HIS A 29 -1.02 11.04 -10.04
N VAL A 30 -1.63 11.19 -8.87
CA VAL A 30 -1.94 10.06 -7.96
C VAL A 30 -3.46 9.87 -7.91
N ARG A 31 -3.92 8.61 -7.99
CA ARG A 31 -5.34 8.24 -7.92
C ARG A 31 -5.51 7.16 -6.86
N LEU A 32 -6.39 7.42 -5.89
CA LEU A 32 -6.64 6.59 -4.72
C LEU A 32 -8.15 6.40 -4.51
N LEU A 33 -8.47 5.54 -3.56
CA LEU A 33 -9.80 5.39 -2.99
C LEU A 33 -9.72 5.67 -1.48
N ALA A 34 -10.66 6.43 -0.93
CA ALA A 34 -10.71 6.74 0.50
C ALA A 34 -12.13 7.09 0.94
N ASP A 35 -12.51 6.77 2.18
CA ASP A 35 -13.74 7.29 2.77
C ASP A 35 -13.51 8.74 3.20
N THR A 36 -14.09 9.69 2.44
CA THR A 36 -13.95 11.12 2.73
C THR A 36 -15.17 11.71 3.42
N THR A 37 -16.20 10.92 3.68
CA THR A 37 -17.48 11.37 4.25
C THR A 37 -17.76 10.80 5.63
N GLY A 38 -17.18 9.64 5.95
CA GLY A 38 -17.38 8.88 7.19
C GLY A 38 -18.54 7.89 7.11
N ASP A 39 -19.07 7.65 5.91
CA ASP A 39 -20.17 6.71 5.67
C ASP A 39 -19.70 5.27 5.38
N LYS A 40 -18.38 5.01 5.51
CA LYS A 40 -17.70 3.74 5.24
C LYS A 40 -17.75 3.30 3.78
N ARG A 41 -17.98 4.24 2.86
CA ARG A 41 -17.91 4.01 1.42
C ARG A 41 -16.68 4.71 0.88
N LEU A 42 -15.96 4.03 -0.01
CA LEU A 42 -14.78 4.64 -0.62
C LEU A 42 -15.18 5.54 -1.78
N ASP A 43 -14.70 6.78 -1.73
CA ASP A 43 -14.78 7.79 -2.79
C ASP A 43 -13.56 7.69 -3.71
N ILE A 44 -13.68 8.20 -4.94
CA ILE A 44 -12.55 8.34 -5.85
C ILE A 44 -11.81 9.64 -5.54
N VAL A 45 -10.52 9.55 -5.26
CA VAL A 45 -9.65 10.70 -4.96
C VAL A 45 -8.55 10.79 -5.99
N GLY A 46 -8.35 11.98 -6.56
CA GLY A 46 -7.30 12.24 -7.54
C GLY A 46 -6.49 13.49 -7.21
N PHE A 47 -5.18 13.33 -7.08
CA PHE A 47 -4.20 14.43 -7.01
C PHE A 47 -3.75 14.78 -8.43
N GLY A 48 -4.42 15.77 -9.04
CA GLY A 48 -4.33 16.07 -10.46
C GLY A 48 -3.30 17.15 -10.82
N GLU A 49 -3.58 17.86 -11.92
CA GLU A 49 -2.73 18.96 -12.41
C GLU A 49 -2.85 20.18 -11.50
N THR A 50 -4.06 20.60 -11.15
CA THR A 50 -4.34 21.87 -10.46
C THR A 50 -4.80 21.71 -9.02
N GLY A 51 -5.11 20.50 -8.56
CA GLY A 51 -5.59 20.29 -7.20
C GLY A 51 -5.98 18.85 -6.90
N VAL A 52 -6.57 18.66 -5.72
CA VAL A 52 -7.18 17.40 -5.29
C VAL A 52 -8.65 17.40 -5.68
N TRP A 53 -9.06 16.36 -6.40
CA TRP A 53 -10.41 16.14 -6.89
C TRP A 53 -11.02 14.92 -6.22
N ILE A 54 -12.27 15.05 -5.77
CA ILE A 54 -13.02 13.96 -5.14
C ILE A 54 -14.34 13.75 -5.88
N SER A 55 -14.65 12.50 -6.18
CA SER A 55 -15.93 12.04 -6.71
C SER A 55 -16.52 11.05 -5.72
N ARG A 56 -17.59 11.47 -5.03
CA ARG A 56 -18.15 10.75 -3.88
C ARG A 56 -18.99 9.57 -4.28
N ASN A 57 -18.98 8.53 -3.47
CA ASN A 57 -19.77 7.33 -3.70
C ASN A 57 -21.22 7.50 -3.20
N ASN A 58 -22.19 7.36 -4.09
CA ASN A 58 -23.61 7.54 -3.75
C ASN A 58 -24.20 6.34 -2.98
N GLY A 59 -23.50 5.21 -2.93
CA GLY A 59 -23.97 3.97 -2.27
C GLY A 59 -24.77 3.04 -3.16
N ASP A 60 -24.98 3.40 -4.43
CA ASP A 60 -25.77 2.64 -5.41
C ASP A 60 -24.92 2.25 -6.64
N SER A 61 -23.60 2.13 -6.44
CA SER A 61 -22.59 1.89 -7.48
C SER A 61 -22.43 3.02 -8.51
N THR A 62 -22.94 4.21 -8.19
CA THR A 62 -22.66 5.45 -8.92
C THR A 62 -21.80 6.41 -8.08
N PHE A 63 -21.17 7.37 -8.75
CA PHE A 63 -20.36 8.41 -8.11
C PHE A 63 -20.82 9.82 -8.53
N GLU A 64 -20.72 10.79 -7.61
CA GLU A 64 -20.95 12.21 -7.90
C GLU A 64 -19.96 12.76 -8.95
N GLN A 65 -20.34 13.85 -9.61
CA GLN A 65 -19.38 14.61 -10.42
C GLN A 65 -18.18 15.08 -9.57
N PRO A 66 -16.96 15.11 -10.12
CA PRO A 66 -15.75 15.34 -9.37
C PRO A 66 -15.67 16.82 -9.00
N LYS A 67 -15.38 17.10 -7.74
CA LYS A 67 -15.22 18.44 -7.21
C LYS A 67 -13.79 18.62 -6.75
N MET A 68 -13.17 19.74 -7.15
CA MET A 68 -11.87 20.11 -6.60
C MET A 68 -12.08 20.60 -5.16
N VAL A 69 -11.39 19.97 -4.21
CA VAL A 69 -11.53 20.26 -2.77
C VAL A 69 -10.34 21.01 -2.18
N VAL A 70 -9.16 20.90 -2.82
CA VAL A 70 -7.93 21.59 -2.40
C VAL A 70 -7.14 22.03 -3.63
N ASN A 71 -6.67 23.27 -3.65
CA ASN A 71 -5.78 23.83 -4.68
C ASN A 71 -4.30 23.73 -4.27
N ASP A 72 -3.86 22.50 -3.99
CA ASP A 72 -2.49 22.10 -3.62
C ASP A 72 -2.38 20.58 -3.85
N PHE A 73 -1.31 19.93 -3.39
CA PHE A 73 -1.01 18.50 -3.55
C PHE A 73 -0.97 18.02 -5.01
N ALA A 74 -0.81 18.95 -5.96
CA ALA A 74 -0.97 18.74 -7.38
C ALA A 74 0.27 19.15 -8.18
N TYR A 75 0.32 18.76 -9.45
CA TYR A 75 1.52 18.95 -10.27
C TYR A 75 1.87 20.43 -10.48
N ALA A 76 0.89 21.25 -10.87
CA ALA A 76 1.02 22.68 -11.09
C ALA A 76 0.69 23.50 -9.83
N ALA A 77 -0.23 23.03 -8.98
CA ALA A 77 -0.54 23.66 -7.69
C ALA A 77 0.24 22.98 -6.55
N GLY A 78 1.25 23.66 -6.03
CA GLY A 78 2.15 23.16 -4.98
C GLY A 78 3.42 22.46 -5.49
N GLY A 79 3.50 22.17 -6.80
CA GLY A 79 4.72 21.64 -7.41
C GLY A 79 5.02 20.18 -7.04
N TRP A 80 3.98 19.37 -6.83
CA TRP A 80 4.11 17.97 -6.42
C TRP A 80 4.56 17.09 -7.58
N ARG A 81 5.32 16.04 -7.26
CA ARG A 81 6.05 15.19 -8.21
C ARG A 81 6.03 13.76 -7.71
N VAL A 82 5.64 12.80 -8.55
CA VAL A 82 5.51 11.38 -8.15
C VAL A 82 6.88 10.79 -7.81
N GLU A 83 7.91 11.25 -8.50
CA GLU A 83 9.31 10.83 -8.33
C GLU A 83 10.02 11.49 -7.13
N GLN A 84 9.35 12.36 -6.37
CA GLN A 84 9.94 13.05 -5.21
C GLN A 84 9.06 12.96 -3.96
N HIS A 85 7.75 12.99 -4.14
CA HIS A 85 6.77 13.22 -3.09
C HIS A 85 5.76 12.08 -3.00
N LEU A 86 5.24 11.84 -1.79
CA LEU A 86 4.18 10.86 -1.53
C LEU A 86 2.90 11.58 -1.11
N ARG A 87 1.75 11.06 -1.51
CA ARG A 87 0.41 11.62 -1.23
C ARG A 87 -0.51 10.48 -0.83
N PHE A 88 -1.14 10.63 0.32
CA PHE A 88 -2.01 9.64 0.95
C PHE A 88 -3.32 10.27 1.37
N MET A 89 -4.34 9.41 1.49
CA MET A 89 -5.59 9.69 2.18
C MET A 89 -5.64 8.79 3.42
N ALA A 90 -5.81 9.37 4.60
CA ALA A 90 -5.79 8.61 5.85
C ALA A 90 -6.57 9.34 6.96
N ASP A 91 -7.34 8.60 7.76
CA ASP A 91 -8.00 9.16 8.94
C ASP A 91 -7.00 9.25 10.10
N ILE A 92 -6.19 10.31 10.10
CA ILE A 92 -5.14 10.52 11.10
C ILE A 92 -5.65 11.13 12.41
N ARG A 93 -6.96 11.42 12.51
CA ARG A 93 -7.59 12.03 13.69
C ARG A 93 -8.68 11.15 14.29
N ASN A 94 -8.86 9.93 13.77
CA ASN A 94 -9.93 9.02 14.15
C ASN A 94 -11.32 9.68 14.10
N THR A 95 -11.56 10.44 13.03
CA THR A 95 -12.81 11.17 12.79
C THR A 95 -13.83 10.37 12.00
N GLY A 96 -13.45 9.18 11.54
CA GLY A 96 -14.13 8.37 10.54
C GLY A 96 -13.87 8.80 9.10
N ARG A 97 -13.10 9.88 8.87
CA ARG A 97 -12.92 10.50 7.56
C ARG A 97 -11.44 10.64 7.21
N ALA A 98 -11.09 10.36 5.97
CA ALA A 98 -9.74 10.55 5.50
C ALA A 98 -9.37 12.04 5.37
N ASP A 99 -8.25 12.41 6.00
CA ASP A 99 -7.51 13.65 5.76
C ASP A 99 -6.52 13.45 4.60
N ILE A 100 -6.02 14.54 4.02
CA ILE A 100 -4.93 14.50 3.03
C ILE A 100 -3.59 14.59 3.77
N VAL A 101 -2.69 13.64 3.53
CA VAL A 101 -1.33 13.63 4.07
C VAL A 101 -0.33 13.58 2.92
N GLY A 102 0.55 14.57 2.83
CA GLY A 102 1.55 14.66 1.76
C GLY A 102 2.96 14.84 2.30
N PHE A 103 3.88 13.95 1.91
CA PHE A 103 5.31 14.08 2.16
C PHE A 103 5.94 14.93 1.06
N GLY A 104 6.00 16.24 1.29
CA GLY A 104 6.39 17.27 0.33
C GLY A 104 7.86 17.67 0.40
N ASN A 105 8.17 18.85 -0.16
CA ASN A 105 9.53 19.39 -0.20
C ASN A 105 10.09 19.71 1.19
N ASN A 106 9.31 20.40 2.03
CA ASN A 106 9.76 20.97 3.31
C ASN A 106 9.34 20.11 4.52
N GLY A 107 8.74 18.95 4.28
CA GLY A 107 8.26 18.04 5.32
C GLY A 107 6.88 17.49 5.02
N VAL A 108 6.11 17.21 6.06
CA VAL A 108 4.76 16.63 5.96
C VAL A 108 3.72 17.74 5.96
N LEU A 109 2.96 17.86 4.88
CA LEU A 109 1.80 18.73 4.78
C LEU A 109 0.53 17.92 5.03
N VAL A 110 -0.37 18.48 5.83
CA VAL A 110 -1.67 17.90 6.14
C VAL A 110 -2.76 18.90 5.78
N SER A 111 -3.81 18.45 5.11
CA SER A 111 -5.05 19.19 4.90
C SER A 111 -6.20 18.41 5.53
N LEU A 112 -6.81 19.02 6.54
CA LEU A 112 -7.81 18.38 7.38
C LEU A 112 -9.17 18.39 6.70
N ASN A 113 -9.83 17.25 6.69
CA ASN A 113 -11.20 17.09 6.25
C ASN A 113 -12.15 17.64 7.33
N ASN A 114 -12.94 18.65 6.98
CA ASN A 114 -13.85 19.30 7.92
C ASN A 114 -15.16 18.52 8.12
N GLY A 115 -15.43 17.52 7.29
CA GLY A 115 -16.65 16.68 7.36
C GLY A 115 -17.89 17.29 6.71
N ASP A 116 -17.83 18.54 6.27
CA ASP A 116 -18.87 19.19 5.46
C ASP A 116 -18.56 19.12 3.95
N GLY A 117 -17.55 18.32 3.59
CA GLY A 117 -17.07 18.19 2.24
C GLY A 117 -16.00 19.17 1.80
N THR A 118 -15.58 20.06 2.71
CA THR A 118 -14.45 20.95 2.52
C THR A 118 -13.20 20.42 3.22
N PHE A 119 -12.05 20.91 2.76
CA PHE A 119 -10.75 20.60 3.33
C PHE A 119 -10.07 21.91 3.75
N ALA A 120 -9.49 21.93 4.95
CA ALA A 120 -8.74 23.08 5.45
C ALA A 120 -7.49 23.35 4.59
N PRO A 121 -6.99 24.60 4.52
CA PRO A 121 -5.73 24.89 3.86
C PRO A 121 -4.59 24.01 4.38
N PRO A 122 -3.69 23.52 3.50
CA PRO A 122 -2.59 22.66 3.91
C PRO A 122 -1.69 23.33 4.96
N LYS A 123 -1.36 22.61 6.03
CA LYS A 123 -0.45 23.07 7.09
C LYS A 123 0.73 22.13 7.21
N LEU A 124 1.89 22.69 7.56
CA LEU A 124 3.10 21.92 7.84
C LEU A 124 2.94 21.21 9.19
N ALA A 125 2.65 19.92 9.14
CA ALA A 125 2.42 19.05 10.29
C ALA A 125 3.72 18.49 10.88
N SER A 126 4.77 18.36 10.06
CA SER A 126 6.13 18.01 10.49
C SER A 126 7.17 18.64 9.58
N ARG A 127 8.29 19.09 10.14
CA ARG A 127 9.46 19.59 9.38
C ARG A 127 10.42 18.47 8.95
N SER A 128 10.09 17.21 9.21
CA SER A 128 10.88 16.05 8.80
C SER A 128 10.20 15.29 7.64
N PHE A 129 10.82 14.21 7.16
CA PHE A 129 10.31 13.35 6.08
C PHE A 129 10.17 14.02 4.70
N GLY A 130 10.76 15.20 4.52
CA GLY A 130 10.67 16.01 3.30
C GLY A 130 11.83 15.78 2.33
N TYR A 131 11.60 16.12 1.05
CA TYR A 131 12.59 15.92 -0.01
C TYR A 131 13.83 16.82 0.14
N ARG A 132 13.69 18.05 0.63
CA ARG A 132 14.84 18.95 0.79
C ARG A 132 15.71 18.51 1.96
N VAL A 133 17.02 18.77 1.85
CA VAL A 133 18.01 18.43 2.89
C VAL A 133 17.61 19.02 4.26
N ALA A 134 17.12 20.25 4.29
CA ALA A 134 16.65 20.90 5.51
C ALA A 134 15.45 20.20 6.19
N ALA A 135 14.75 19.31 5.48
CA ALA A 135 13.64 18.51 5.98
C ALA A 135 13.98 17.00 6.05
N GLY A 136 15.27 16.66 6.04
CA GLY A 136 15.79 15.30 6.16
C GLY A 136 16.25 14.64 4.86
N GLY A 137 16.06 15.28 3.69
CA GLY A 137 16.63 14.79 2.43
C GLY A 137 16.03 13.47 1.94
N TRP A 138 14.75 13.22 2.18
CA TRP A 138 14.09 11.96 1.85
C TRP A 138 13.98 11.74 0.34
N ARG A 139 14.07 10.49 -0.11
CA ARG A 139 14.17 10.10 -1.53
C ARG A 139 13.34 8.86 -1.76
N VAL A 140 12.46 8.84 -2.76
CA VAL A 140 11.54 7.71 -3.00
C VAL A 140 12.27 6.44 -3.48
N ASP A 141 13.43 6.60 -4.10
CA ASP A 141 14.30 5.52 -4.58
C ASP A 141 15.21 4.93 -3.48
N LYS A 142 15.34 5.61 -2.34
CA LYS A 142 16.18 5.17 -1.22
C LYS A 142 15.42 4.85 0.06
N HIS A 143 14.40 5.65 0.36
CA HIS A 143 13.74 5.72 1.66
C HIS A 143 12.25 5.39 1.53
N LEU A 144 11.71 4.75 2.56
CA LEU A 144 10.30 4.37 2.63
C LEU A 144 9.60 5.17 3.73
N ARG A 145 8.33 5.53 3.51
CA ARG A 145 7.50 6.27 4.47
C ARG A 145 6.11 5.66 4.50
N PHE A 146 5.64 5.35 5.69
CA PHE A 146 4.36 4.68 5.96
C PHE A 146 3.58 5.46 7.02
N LEU A 147 2.27 5.19 7.07
CA LEU A 147 1.39 5.61 8.16
C LEU A 147 0.86 4.35 8.86
N ALA A 148 1.08 4.23 10.17
CA ALA A 148 0.72 3.05 10.95
C ALA A 148 0.63 3.39 12.45
N ASP A 149 -0.35 2.82 13.16
CA ASP A 149 -0.45 2.96 14.63
C ASP A 149 0.55 2.02 15.30
N VAL A 150 1.77 2.50 15.55
CA VAL A 150 2.85 1.68 16.14
C VAL A 150 2.82 1.67 17.66
N ASN A 151 2.04 2.53 18.30
CA ASN A 151 2.02 2.66 19.76
C ASN A 151 0.69 2.21 20.39
N GLY A 152 -0.31 1.87 19.58
CA GLY A 152 -1.61 1.34 20.00
C GLY A 152 -2.58 2.40 20.52
N ASN A 153 -2.40 3.69 20.17
CA ASN A 153 -3.30 4.77 20.59
C ASN A 153 -4.50 4.97 19.64
N GLY A 154 -4.61 4.16 18.58
CA GLY A 154 -5.65 4.27 17.56
C GLY A 154 -5.42 5.36 16.52
N LEU A 155 -4.24 5.98 16.50
CA LEU A 155 -3.86 7.03 15.55
C LEU A 155 -2.68 6.56 14.70
N LEU A 156 -2.74 6.86 13.40
CA LEU A 156 -1.66 6.51 12.49
C LEU A 156 -0.45 7.43 12.71
N ASP A 157 0.66 6.88 13.18
CA ASP A 157 1.96 7.54 13.28
C ASP A 157 2.70 7.49 11.93
N ILE A 158 3.74 8.31 11.77
CA ILE A 158 4.64 8.20 10.63
C ILE A 158 5.76 7.23 10.98
N VAL A 159 6.00 6.24 10.10
CA VAL A 159 7.16 5.35 10.13
C VAL A 159 8.02 5.60 8.89
N GLY A 160 9.27 6.00 9.07
CA GLY A 160 10.18 6.30 7.98
C GLY A 160 11.48 5.49 8.04
N PHE A 161 11.74 4.67 7.02
CA PHE A 161 13.01 3.98 6.84
C PHE A 161 13.99 4.93 6.12
N GLY A 162 14.85 5.59 6.90
CA GLY A 162 15.71 6.68 6.43
C GLY A 162 17.08 6.22 5.92
N GLU A 163 18.02 7.16 5.91
CA GLU A 163 19.40 6.88 5.49
C GLU A 163 20.10 5.99 6.53
N GLN A 164 20.06 6.36 7.81
CA GLN A 164 20.78 5.67 8.90
C GLN A 164 19.88 4.90 9.87
N HIS A 165 18.67 5.41 10.13
CA HIS A 165 17.74 4.87 11.12
C HIS A 165 16.32 4.77 10.58
N VAL A 166 15.53 3.88 11.18
CA VAL A 166 14.08 3.96 11.13
C VAL A 166 13.65 5.02 12.15
N TYR A 167 12.80 5.94 11.69
CA TYR A 167 12.28 7.05 12.44
C TYR A 167 10.79 6.89 12.67
N ILE A 168 10.32 7.25 13.86
CA ILE A 168 8.90 7.41 14.17
C ILE A 168 8.61 8.86 14.52
N ALA A 169 7.52 9.40 13.98
CA ALA A 169 6.89 10.62 14.47
C ALA A 169 5.46 10.30 14.92
N VAL A 170 5.25 10.37 16.23
CA VAL A 170 3.97 10.05 16.88
C VAL A 170 2.93 11.09 16.52
N ASN A 171 1.72 10.65 16.21
CA ASN A 171 0.60 11.49 15.87
C ASN A 171 -0.07 12.06 17.13
N ASN A 172 -0.28 13.37 17.17
CA ASN A 172 -0.91 14.06 18.30
C ASN A 172 -2.45 14.00 18.26
N GLY A 173 -3.06 13.53 17.17
CA GLY A 173 -4.51 13.45 16.98
C GLY A 173 -5.17 14.76 16.52
N ASP A 174 -4.41 15.84 16.43
CA ASP A 174 -4.89 17.16 15.98
C ASP A 174 -4.45 17.50 14.54
N GLY A 175 -3.86 16.53 13.83
CA GLY A 175 -3.29 16.73 12.50
C GLY A 175 -1.82 17.14 12.49
N THR A 176 -1.16 17.16 13.66
CA THR A 176 0.29 17.37 13.79
C THR A 176 1.02 16.12 14.27
N PHE A 177 2.34 16.09 14.08
CA PHE A 177 3.19 14.99 14.53
C PHE A 177 4.31 15.50 15.45
N GLN A 178 4.67 14.68 16.42
CA GLN A 178 5.79 14.93 17.32
C GLN A 178 7.14 14.94 16.57
N PRO A 179 8.20 15.54 17.17
CA PRO A 179 9.55 15.38 16.68
C PRO A 179 9.92 13.90 16.49
N THR A 180 10.72 13.62 15.46
CA THR A 180 11.11 12.26 15.11
C THR A 180 12.00 11.64 16.18
N LYS A 181 11.75 10.36 16.49
CA LYS A 181 12.63 9.52 17.31
C LYS A 181 13.27 8.44 16.43
N GLU A 182 14.55 8.17 16.68
CA GLU A 182 15.26 7.03 16.11
C GLU A 182 14.88 5.78 16.89
N VAL A 183 14.42 4.74 16.20
CA VAL A 183 13.91 3.52 16.85
C VAL A 183 14.63 2.25 16.44
N LEU A 184 15.33 2.24 15.31
CA LEU A 184 16.07 1.08 14.82
C LEU A 184 17.22 1.52 13.91
N ALA A 185 18.43 1.03 14.17
CA ALA A 185 19.62 1.24 13.33
C ALA A 185 19.83 0.11 12.31
N GLU A 186 18.74 -0.31 11.66
CA GLU A 186 18.68 -1.40 10.67
C GLU A 186 17.59 -1.08 9.63
N PHE A 187 17.48 -1.85 8.54
CA PHE A 187 16.48 -1.65 7.49
C PHE A 187 16.62 -0.36 6.67
N CYS A 188 17.80 0.29 6.74
CA CYS A 188 18.05 1.62 6.19
C CYS A 188 19.07 1.62 5.06
N TYR A 189 19.14 2.72 4.31
CA TYR A 189 19.98 2.82 3.12
C TYR A 189 21.47 2.58 3.40
N ASP A 190 22.01 3.16 4.49
CA ASP A 190 23.41 2.98 4.93
C ASP A 190 23.68 1.58 5.49
N LYS A 191 22.64 0.79 5.71
CA LYS A 191 22.71 -0.64 6.08
C LYS A 191 22.56 -1.54 4.86
N SER A 192 22.82 -1.01 3.66
CA SER A 192 22.73 -1.70 2.36
C SER A 192 21.31 -2.09 1.92
N TRP A 193 20.27 -1.65 2.63
CA TRP A 193 18.90 -1.85 2.16
C TRP A 193 18.62 -0.95 0.96
N ARG A 194 17.94 -1.50 -0.05
CA ARG A 194 17.64 -0.82 -1.32
C ARG A 194 16.18 -1.00 -1.62
N VAL A 195 15.47 0.08 -1.93
CA VAL A 195 14.04 0.02 -2.29
C VAL A 195 13.73 -1.02 -3.39
N PRO A 196 14.47 -1.09 -4.51
CA PRO A 196 14.15 -2.06 -5.56
C PRO A 196 14.44 -3.52 -5.21
N GLU A 197 15.35 -3.79 -4.25
CA GLU A 197 15.86 -5.14 -3.99
C GLU A 197 15.31 -5.73 -2.68
N HIS A 198 15.11 -4.87 -1.69
CA HIS A 198 14.84 -5.22 -0.30
C HIS A 198 13.50 -4.59 0.17
N PRO A 199 12.36 -5.21 -0.19
CA PRO A 199 11.05 -4.82 0.32
C PRO A 199 11.03 -4.80 1.84
N ARG A 200 10.37 -3.78 2.39
CA ARG A 200 10.14 -3.61 3.82
C ARG A 200 8.69 -3.24 4.05
N PHE A 201 8.15 -3.71 5.17
CA PHE A 201 6.74 -3.57 5.54
C PHE A 201 6.61 -3.14 6.99
N VAL A 202 5.45 -2.54 7.29
CA VAL A 202 5.00 -2.20 8.65
C VAL A 202 3.67 -2.92 8.83
N VAL A 203 3.67 -4.04 9.57
CA VAL A 203 2.55 -4.99 9.63
C VAL A 203 2.62 -5.80 10.91
N ASP A 204 1.46 -6.14 11.48
CA ASP A 204 1.37 -6.96 12.69
C ASP A 204 1.75 -8.42 12.38
N MET A 205 2.84 -8.89 13.00
CA MET A 205 3.34 -10.25 12.85
C MET A 205 3.07 -11.11 14.07
N THR A 206 2.43 -10.57 15.11
CA THR A 206 2.21 -11.23 16.40
C THR A 206 0.73 -11.31 16.83
N GLY A 207 -0.16 -10.61 16.12
CA GLY A 207 -1.59 -10.60 16.37
C GLY A 207 -2.01 -9.72 17.54
N ASP A 208 -1.13 -8.82 18.02
CA ASP A 208 -1.42 -7.91 19.13
C ASP A 208 -2.06 -6.58 18.68
N GLY A 209 -2.29 -6.42 17.38
CA GLY A 209 -2.87 -5.24 16.75
C GLY A 209 -1.86 -4.12 16.50
N LYS A 210 -0.57 -4.32 16.79
CA LYS A 210 0.48 -3.31 16.65
C LYS A 210 1.53 -3.78 15.64
N PRO A 211 1.80 -2.99 14.60
CA PRO A 211 2.66 -3.44 13.53
C PRO A 211 4.13 -3.51 13.95
N ASP A 212 4.76 -4.58 13.48
CA ASP A 212 6.20 -4.82 13.51
C ASP A 212 6.86 -4.27 12.23
N LEU A 213 8.19 -4.21 12.23
CA LEU A 213 8.96 -3.86 11.02
C LEU A 213 9.52 -5.14 10.40
N VAL A 214 9.18 -5.37 9.13
CA VAL A 214 9.63 -6.56 8.40
C VAL A 214 10.52 -6.15 7.23
N GLY A 215 11.64 -6.84 7.04
CA GLY A 215 12.56 -6.61 5.93
C GLY A 215 12.98 -7.91 5.25
N PHE A 216 12.90 -7.93 3.92
CA PHE A 216 13.43 -9.02 3.09
C PHE A 216 14.86 -8.68 2.64
N ALA A 217 15.85 -9.20 3.37
CA ALA A 217 17.27 -8.98 3.13
C ALA A 217 17.81 -9.92 2.03
N ASP A 218 19.10 -9.81 1.74
CA ASP A 218 19.78 -10.72 0.81
C ASP A 218 19.80 -12.17 1.31
N ASP A 219 19.93 -12.39 2.62
CA ASP A 219 20.13 -13.71 3.21
C ASP A 219 18.91 -14.26 3.97
N GLY A 220 17.84 -13.49 4.14
CA GLY A 220 16.59 -13.98 4.72
C GLY A 220 15.56 -12.89 5.00
N VAL A 221 14.54 -13.25 5.76
CA VAL A 221 13.51 -12.32 6.26
C VAL A 221 13.80 -12.00 7.71
N TYR A 222 13.75 -10.71 8.02
CA TYR A 222 14.03 -10.16 9.34
C TYR A 222 12.82 -9.42 9.88
N ILE A 223 12.58 -9.54 11.18
CA ILE A 223 11.55 -8.80 11.91
C ILE A 223 12.19 -8.06 13.07
N ALA A 224 11.94 -6.77 13.17
CA ALA A 224 12.12 -6.01 14.41
C ALA A 224 10.76 -5.94 15.10
N PHE A 225 10.64 -6.64 16.23
CA PHE A 225 9.38 -6.74 16.97
C PHE A 225 9.08 -5.46 17.74
N ASN A 226 7.84 -5.00 17.65
CA ASN A 226 7.33 -3.89 18.42
C ASN A 226 7.13 -4.33 19.89
N ASN A 227 7.52 -3.48 20.84
CA ASN A 227 7.22 -3.73 22.26
C ASN A 227 5.81 -3.27 22.64
N GLY A 228 5.08 -2.69 21.69
CA GLY A 228 3.71 -2.26 21.80
C GLY A 228 3.54 -0.79 22.18
N ASP A 229 4.62 -0.01 22.14
CA ASP A 229 4.68 1.42 22.49
C ASP A 229 5.43 2.26 21.44
N GLY A 230 5.69 1.68 20.26
CA GLY A 230 6.48 2.30 19.19
C GLY A 230 8.00 2.17 19.37
N THR A 231 8.47 1.43 20.38
CA THR A 231 9.88 0.99 20.46
C THR A 231 10.03 -0.41 19.87
N PHE A 232 11.21 -0.68 19.30
CA PHE A 232 11.47 -1.93 18.59
C PHE A 232 12.68 -2.67 19.17
N ARG A 233 12.59 -4.00 19.16
CA ARG A 233 13.73 -4.88 19.46
C ARG A 233 14.68 -4.91 18.27
N SER A 234 15.90 -5.39 18.51
CA SER A 234 16.84 -5.68 17.42
C SER A 234 16.23 -6.62 16.39
N ALA A 235 16.49 -6.36 15.11
CA ALA A 235 15.98 -7.20 14.02
C ALA A 235 16.48 -8.64 14.16
N HIS A 236 15.56 -9.60 14.14
CA HIS A 236 15.83 -11.02 14.23
C HIS A 236 15.50 -11.72 12.91
N LYS A 237 16.37 -12.63 12.48
CA LYS A 237 16.14 -13.43 11.27
C LYS A 237 15.08 -14.49 11.58
N VAL A 238 13.98 -14.50 10.83
CA VAL A 238 12.84 -15.39 11.06
C VAL A 238 12.61 -16.39 9.92
N SER A 239 13.23 -16.18 8.77
CA SER A 239 13.17 -17.12 7.65
C SER A 239 14.44 -17.05 6.80
N ASP A 240 14.86 -18.20 6.29
CA ASP A 240 15.93 -18.35 5.30
C ASP A 240 15.41 -18.29 3.85
N GLY A 241 14.09 -18.20 3.66
CA GLY A 241 13.45 -18.10 2.34
C GLY A 241 13.20 -16.66 1.89
N PHE A 242 12.58 -16.50 0.71
CA PHE A 242 12.11 -15.21 0.18
C PHE A 242 13.18 -14.13 0.00
N CYS A 243 14.45 -14.54 -0.08
CA CYS A 243 15.61 -13.66 -0.13
C CYS A 243 16.46 -13.88 -1.38
N ARG A 244 17.38 -12.96 -1.68
CA ARG A 244 18.21 -13.01 -2.89
C ARG A 244 19.06 -14.29 -2.96
N ASN A 245 19.76 -14.59 -1.87
CA ASN A 245 20.74 -15.66 -1.78
C ASN A 245 20.11 -17.05 -1.78
N LYS A 246 18.84 -17.17 -1.38
CA LYS A 246 18.08 -18.43 -1.38
C LYS A 246 16.73 -18.24 -2.08
N GLY A 247 16.60 -18.86 -3.26
CA GLY A 247 15.37 -18.82 -4.07
C GLY A 247 15.37 -17.79 -5.20
N GLY A 248 16.47 -17.02 -5.35
CA GLY A 248 16.66 -16.12 -6.49
C GLY A 248 15.65 -14.97 -6.54
N TRP A 249 15.24 -14.47 -5.37
CA TRP A 249 14.32 -13.34 -5.23
C TRP A 249 15.03 -12.04 -5.57
N ILE A 250 15.29 -11.85 -6.87
CA ILE A 250 16.06 -10.73 -7.41
C ILE A 250 15.15 -9.69 -8.09
N ALA A 251 15.55 -8.43 -7.98
CA ALA A 251 14.79 -7.29 -8.52
C ALA A 251 14.63 -7.36 -10.05
N GLU A 252 15.64 -7.90 -10.74
CA GLU A 252 15.67 -8.03 -12.21
C GLU A 252 14.63 -9.01 -12.73
N LYS A 253 14.30 -10.05 -11.96
CA LYS A 253 13.16 -10.95 -12.25
C LYS A 253 11.85 -10.46 -11.66
N SER A 254 11.93 -9.44 -10.80
CA SER A 254 10.82 -8.68 -10.27
C SER A 254 9.78 -9.54 -9.54
N TYR A 255 10.24 -10.33 -8.57
CA TYR A 255 9.38 -11.18 -7.74
C TYR A 255 8.73 -10.36 -6.62
N PRO A 256 7.43 -10.04 -6.70
CA PRO A 256 6.77 -9.35 -5.62
C PRO A 256 6.65 -10.28 -4.40
N ARG A 257 6.92 -9.69 -3.24
CA ARG A 257 6.69 -10.27 -1.92
C ARG A 257 5.65 -9.40 -1.24
N VAL A 258 4.71 -10.01 -0.55
CA VAL A 258 3.65 -9.33 0.19
C VAL A 258 3.43 -10.06 1.51
N ILE A 259 2.82 -9.36 2.46
CA ILE A 259 2.44 -9.91 3.75
C ILE A 259 0.93 -9.75 3.89
N ALA A 260 0.24 -10.84 4.22
CA ALA A 260 -1.21 -10.87 4.45
C ALA A 260 -1.57 -12.06 5.35
N ASP A 261 -2.67 -11.98 6.09
CA ASP A 261 -3.17 -13.09 6.90
C ASP A 261 -3.85 -14.14 6.00
N LEU A 262 -3.22 -15.30 5.85
CA LEU A 262 -3.74 -16.44 5.08
C LEU A 262 -4.49 -17.46 5.95
N THR A 263 -4.42 -17.34 7.28
CA THR A 263 -4.91 -18.36 8.21
C THR A 263 -6.06 -17.88 9.09
N GLY A 264 -6.29 -16.58 9.15
CA GLY A 264 -7.28 -15.91 9.99
C GLY A 264 -6.83 -15.79 11.45
N ASN A 265 -5.52 -15.82 11.71
CA ASN A 265 -4.97 -15.73 13.07
C ASN A 265 -4.61 -14.29 13.48
N GLY A 266 -4.85 -13.30 12.62
CA GLY A 266 -4.52 -11.91 12.83
C GLY A 266 -3.05 -11.56 12.61
N CYS A 267 -2.22 -12.53 12.23
CA CYS A 267 -0.80 -12.34 11.99
C CYS A 267 -0.49 -12.35 10.48
N GLY A 268 0.44 -11.52 10.05
CA GLY A 268 0.92 -11.54 8.67
C GLY A 268 1.66 -12.85 8.33
N ASP A 269 1.25 -13.50 7.25
CA ASP A 269 1.98 -14.57 6.56
C ASP A 269 2.79 -14.01 5.39
N ILE A 270 3.86 -14.69 4.97
CA ILE A 270 4.67 -14.27 3.82
C ILE A 270 4.12 -14.92 2.57
N ILE A 271 3.87 -14.12 1.53
CA ILE A 271 3.52 -14.60 0.18
C ILE A 271 4.53 -14.04 -0.81
N GLY A 272 5.09 -14.92 -1.62
CA GLY A 272 6.04 -14.56 -2.65
C GLY A 272 5.61 -15.11 -4.01
N PHE A 273 5.58 -14.24 -5.02
CA PHE A 273 5.39 -14.66 -6.41
C PHE A 273 6.74 -14.72 -7.12
N GLY A 274 7.40 -15.86 -6.98
CA GLY A 274 8.69 -16.17 -7.62
C GLY A 274 8.51 -16.76 -9.01
N GLU A 275 9.22 -17.85 -9.31
CA GLU A 275 8.94 -18.67 -10.51
C GLU A 275 7.52 -19.25 -10.47
N ALA A 276 7.04 -19.56 -9.26
CA ALA A 276 5.69 -19.98 -8.88
C ALA A 276 5.23 -19.20 -7.62
N GLY A 277 4.05 -19.49 -7.10
CA GLY A 277 3.54 -18.93 -5.84
C GLY A 277 4.00 -19.73 -4.61
N TYR A 278 4.69 -19.07 -3.69
CA TYR A 278 5.19 -19.65 -2.45
C TYR A 278 4.63 -18.92 -1.23
N VAL A 279 4.47 -19.63 -0.11
CA VAL A 279 4.06 -19.03 1.16
C VAL A 279 4.94 -19.49 2.33
N GLY A 280 5.09 -18.63 3.32
CA GLY A 280 5.64 -18.94 4.63
C GLY A 280 4.57 -18.62 5.67
N ILE A 281 4.08 -19.65 6.36
CA ILE A 281 3.01 -19.50 7.35
C ILE A 281 3.60 -19.12 8.71
N ASN A 282 3.07 -18.04 9.28
CA ASN A 282 3.41 -17.54 10.60
C ASN A 282 2.73 -18.42 11.67
N ASN A 283 3.48 -18.81 12.69
CA ASN A 283 2.98 -19.63 13.80
C ASN A 283 2.15 -18.81 14.83
N GLY A 284 1.90 -17.52 14.56
CA GLY A 284 1.15 -16.61 15.43
C GLY A 284 2.02 -15.77 16.37
N ASN A 285 3.34 -15.72 16.13
CA ASN A 285 4.29 -15.01 17.01
C ASN A 285 5.50 -14.45 16.24
N GLY A 286 5.39 -14.34 14.91
CA GLY A 286 6.45 -13.88 14.02
C GLY A 286 7.51 -14.93 13.70
N THR A 287 7.40 -16.16 14.21
CA THR A 287 8.17 -17.30 13.70
C THR A 287 7.44 -17.98 12.55
N PHE A 288 8.19 -18.59 11.63
CA PHE A 288 7.63 -19.15 10.41
C PHE A 288 7.85 -20.64 10.28
N GLN A 289 6.89 -21.31 9.66
CA GLN A 289 7.09 -22.62 9.05
C GLN A 289 8.04 -22.51 7.84
N GLY A 290 8.56 -23.64 7.38
CA GLY A 290 9.33 -23.69 6.13
C GLY A 290 8.51 -23.19 4.95
N SER A 291 9.15 -22.47 4.02
CA SER A 291 8.48 -22.00 2.80
C SER A 291 7.94 -23.19 1.99
N LYS A 292 6.67 -23.13 1.58
CA LYS A 292 6.02 -24.16 0.75
C LYS A 292 5.61 -23.60 -0.62
N LEU A 293 5.68 -24.42 -1.65
CA LEU A 293 5.00 -24.15 -2.92
C LEU A 293 3.49 -24.22 -2.66
N ALA A 294 2.80 -23.11 -2.88
CA ALA A 294 1.37 -23.01 -2.62
C ALA A 294 0.53 -23.04 -3.91
N LEU A 295 1.10 -22.55 -5.02
CA LEU A 295 0.41 -22.47 -6.30
C LEU A 295 1.44 -22.48 -7.45
N ALA A 296 1.19 -23.25 -8.52
CA ALA A 296 2.05 -23.26 -9.70
C ALA A 296 1.88 -22.01 -10.60
N GLU A 297 0.73 -21.34 -10.49
CA GLU A 297 0.35 -20.16 -11.26
C GLU A 297 0.80 -18.85 -10.58
N PHE A 298 0.47 -17.70 -11.19
CA PHE A 298 0.79 -16.33 -10.71
C PHE A 298 2.28 -15.99 -10.57
N GLY A 299 3.16 -16.96 -10.83
CA GLY A 299 4.61 -16.80 -10.88
C GLY A 299 5.15 -16.48 -12.27
N PHE A 300 6.45 -16.21 -12.32
CA PHE A 300 7.18 -15.81 -13.52
C PHE A 300 7.16 -16.87 -14.62
N THR A 301 7.27 -18.16 -14.26
CA THR A 301 7.18 -19.26 -15.24
C THR A 301 5.81 -19.32 -15.90
N GLY A 302 4.74 -18.92 -15.17
CA GLY A 302 3.39 -18.77 -15.71
C GLY A 302 3.16 -17.50 -16.54
N GLY A 303 4.21 -16.76 -16.91
CA GLY A 303 4.12 -15.55 -17.73
C GLY A 303 3.82 -14.26 -16.98
N TRP A 304 3.69 -14.31 -15.65
CA TRP A 304 3.42 -13.11 -14.84
C TRP A 304 4.65 -12.22 -14.71
N ARG A 305 4.45 -10.90 -14.73
CA ARG A 305 5.53 -9.90 -14.79
C ARG A 305 5.16 -8.69 -13.94
N LEU A 306 6.09 -8.22 -13.11
CA LEU A 306 5.91 -6.95 -12.40
C LEU A 306 5.80 -5.81 -13.40
N GLY A 307 5.03 -4.77 -13.07
CA GLY A 307 4.82 -3.64 -13.96
C GLY A 307 3.91 -3.93 -15.16
N VAL A 308 3.53 -5.18 -15.40
CA VAL A 308 2.55 -5.57 -16.45
C VAL A 308 1.29 -6.14 -15.80
N HIS A 309 1.50 -7.06 -14.85
CA HIS A 309 0.47 -7.87 -14.22
C HIS A 309 0.39 -7.60 -12.70
N PRO A 310 -0.41 -6.61 -12.26
CA PRO A 310 -0.71 -6.40 -10.85
C PRO A 310 -1.26 -7.67 -10.20
N ARG A 311 -0.77 -7.96 -8.99
CA ARG A 311 -1.18 -9.10 -8.15
C ARG A 311 -1.43 -8.59 -6.75
N PHE A 312 -2.52 -9.02 -6.15
CA PHE A 312 -2.94 -8.64 -4.81
C PHE A 312 -3.26 -9.89 -4.00
N VAL A 313 -3.07 -9.79 -2.69
CA VAL A 313 -3.43 -10.83 -1.73
C VAL A 313 -4.39 -10.19 -0.74
N VAL A 314 -5.67 -10.51 -0.85
CA VAL A 314 -6.77 -9.87 -0.12
C VAL A 314 -7.89 -10.88 0.11
N ASP A 315 -8.67 -10.74 1.19
CA ASP A 315 -9.86 -11.58 1.39
C ASP A 315 -10.96 -11.20 0.38
N LEU A 316 -11.29 -12.12 -0.51
CA LEU A 316 -12.34 -11.97 -1.53
C LEU A 316 -13.63 -12.69 -1.14
N THR A 317 -13.61 -13.44 -0.03
CA THR A 317 -14.70 -14.33 0.39
C THR A 317 -15.36 -13.93 1.71
N GLY A 318 -14.77 -12.98 2.43
CA GLY A 318 -15.27 -12.50 3.73
C GLY A 318 -15.00 -13.46 4.88
N ASN A 319 -14.08 -14.42 4.72
CA ASN A 319 -13.76 -15.41 5.75
C ASN A 319 -12.58 -15.00 6.65
N GLY A 320 -12.02 -13.80 6.46
CA GLY A 320 -10.87 -13.29 7.20
C GLY A 320 -9.52 -13.84 6.74
N LYS A 321 -9.47 -14.57 5.61
CA LYS A 321 -8.26 -15.22 5.09
C LYS A 321 -8.03 -14.75 3.66
N ALA A 322 -6.86 -14.22 3.41
CA ALA A 322 -6.57 -13.60 2.13
C ALA A 322 -6.48 -14.63 0.99
N ASP A 323 -7.11 -14.30 -0.13
CA ASP A 323 -7.07 -14.98 -1.42
C ASP A 323 -6.08 -14.27 -2.36
N ILE A 324 -5.79 -14.87 -3.52
CA ILE A 324 -4.97 -14.22 -4.56
C ILE A 324 -5.87 -13.74 -5.69
N ILE A 325 -5.67 -12.49 -6.12
CA ILE A 325 -6.25 -11.93 -7.35
C ILE A 325 -5.16 -11.28 -8.19
N GLY A 326 -5.19 -11.52 -9.50
CA GLY A 326 -4.19 -11.00 -10.43
C GLY A 326 -4.80 -10.56 -11.75
N PHE A 327 -4.31 -9.44 -12.27
CA PHE A 327 -4.67 -8.88 -13.57
C PHE A 327 -3.70 -9.42 -14.61
N GLY A 328 -4.08 -10.49 -15.30
CA GLY A 328 -3.26 -11.19 -16.30
C GLY A 328 -3.33 -10.55 -17.69
N ASN A 329 -2.91 -11.31 -18.72
CA ASN A 329 -2.98 -10.88 -20.12
C ASN A 329 -4.43 -10.72 -20.60
N ALA A 330 -5.20 -11.81 -20.55
CA ALA A 330 -6.57 -11.87 -21.07
C ALA A 330 -7.66 -11.44 -20.06
N GLY A 331 -7.31 -11.24 -18.79
CA GLY A 331 -8.28 -10.82 -17.79
C GLY A 331 -7.88 -11.06 -16.34
N ILE A 332 -8.85 -10.96 -15.44
CA ILE A 332 -8.65 -11.10 -13.99
C ILE A 332 -8.72 -12.59 -13.61
N HIS A 333 -7.72 -13.05 -12.87
CA HIS A 333 -7.62 -14.42 -12.35
C HIS A 333 -7.66 -14.41 -10.83
N VAL A 334 -8.26 -15.43 -10.25
CA VAL A 334 -8.37 -15.62 -8.79
C VAL A 334 -7.96 -17.02 -8.41
N ALA A 335 -7.24 -17.14 -7.29
CA ALA A 335 -7.01 -18.40 -6.59
C ALA A 335 -7.49 -18.24 -5.13
N TYR A 336 -8.52 -19.00 -4.78
CA TYR A 336 -9.11 -18.95 -3.44
C TYR A 336 -8.30 -19.77 -2.45
N ASN A 337 -8.10 -19.23 -1.26
CA ASN A 337 -7.40 -19.85 -0.16
C ASN A 337 -8.23 -21.03 0.40
N ASP A 338 -7.56 -22.13 0.74
CA ASP A 338 -8.18 -23.32 1.36
C ASP A 338 -8.44 -23.16 2.87
N GLY A 339 -7.96 -22.05 3.44
CA GLY A 339 -8.09 -21.65 4.83
C GLY A 339 -6.87 -21.95 5.69
N ASN A 340 -5.84 -22.61 5.15
CA ASN A 340 -4.60 -22.96 5.85
C ASN A 340 -3.36 -22.50 5.05
N GLY A 341 -3.54 -21.48 4.21
CA GLY A 341 -2.52 -20.92 3.33
C GLY A 341 -2.12 -21.83 2.17
N GLY A 342 -2.94 -22.84 1.83
CA GLY A 342 -2.93 -23.43 0.50
C GLY A 342 -3.93 -22.71 -0.41
N PHE A 343 -3.84 -22.92 -1.72
CA PHE A 343 -4.76 -22.31 -2.68
C PHE A 343 -5.32 -23.36 -3.62
N ARG A 344 -6.59 -23.18 -4.01
CA ARG A 344 -7.19 -23.92 -5.12
C ARG A 344 -6.54 -23.47 -6.44
N THR A 345 -6.63 -24.31 -7.46
CA THR A 345 -6.20 -23.96 -8.82
C THR A 345 -6.83 -22.64 -9.25
N GLY A 346 -6.03 -21.79 -9.90
CA GLY A 346 -6.50 -20.49 -10.34
C GLY A 346 -7.57 -20.63 -11.42
N SER A 347 -8.47 -19.66 -11.47
CA SER A 347 -9.50 -19.57 -12.50
C SER A 347 -9.63 -18.14 -12.99
N ARG A 348 -10.00 -17.97 -14.26
CA ARG A 348 -10.30 -16.65 -14.83
C ARG A 348 -11.69 -16.23 -14.38
N LEU A 349 -11.77 -15.09 -13.69
CA LEU A 349 -13.00 -14.55 -13.13
C LEU A 349 -13.72 -13.62 -14.12
N ILE A 350 -12.98 -12.69 -14.73
CA ILE A 350 -13.53 -11.66 -15.63
C ILE A 350 -12.70 -11.59 -16.91
N GLU A 351 -13.37 -11.52 -18.05
CA GLU A 351 -12.78 -11.16 -19.34
C GLU A 351 -12.69 -9.63 -19.42
N GLY A 352 -11.47 -9.09 -19.47
CA GLY A 352 -11.21 -7.64 -19.39
C GLY A 352 -10.30 -7.23 -18.24
N PHE A 353 -9.87 -5.95 -18.24
CA PHE A 353 -8.88 -5.39 -17.31
C PHE A 353 -7.46 -5.98 -17.41
N GLY A 354 -7.26 -6.89 -18.36
CA GLY A 354 -5.98 -7.51 -18.66
C GLY A 354 -5.13 -6.70 -19.64
N PHE A 355 -3.84 -7.04 -19.70
CA PHE A 355 -2.86 -6.38 -20.56
C PHE A 355 -3.27 -6.35 -22.04
N ASP A 356 -3.75 -7.46 -22.59
CA ASP A 356 -4.15 -7.57 -24.00
C ASP A 356 -5.36 -6.68 -24.35
N GLY A 357 -6.15 -6.31 -23.33
CA GLY A 357 -7.25 -5.35 -23.43
C GLY A 357 -6.82 -3.88 -23.35
N GLY A 358 -5.52 -3.58 -23.41
CA GLY A 358 -4.98 -2.22 -23.37
C GLY A 358 -4.77 -1.64 -21.96
N TRP A 359 -4.85 -2.47 -20.91
CA TRP A 359 -4.63 -2.04 -19.52
C TRP A 359 -3.13 -2.01 -19.18
N LEU A 360 -2.44 -1.05 -19.79
CA LEU A 360 -1.00 -0.83 -19.63
C LEU A 360 -0.70 -0.04 -18.34
N SER A 361 0.33 -0.42 -17.60
CA SER A 361 0.62 0.18 -16.28
C SER A 361 1.18 1.60 -16.32
N ASP A 362 1.66 2.06 -17.47
CA ASP A 362 2.06 3.45 -17.71
C ASP A 362 0.84 4.38 -17.93
N LYS A 363 -0.32 3.81 -18.27
CA LYS A 363 -1.56 4.56 -18.54
C LYS A 363 -2.65 4.33 -17.49
N THR A 364 -2.69 3.14 -16.89
CA THR A 364 -3.79 2.69 -16.04
C THR A 364 -3.33 2.40 -14.61
N ILE A 365 -4.26 2.56 -13.66
CA ILE A 365 -4.10 2.11 -12.27
C ILE A 365 -5.22 1.10 -12.02
N ARG A 366 -4.86 -0.04 -11.41
CA ARG A 366 -5.78 -1.13 -11.06
C ARG A 366 -5.64 -1.40 -9.57
N LEU A 367 -6.76 -1.45 -8.87
CA LEU A 367 -6.83 -1.58 -7.42
C LEU A 367 -7.87 -2.62 -7.04
N VAL A 368 -7.71 -3.25 -5.88
CA VAL A 368 -8.73 -4.06 -5.22
C VAL A 368 -9.04 -3.39 -3.88
N ALA A 369 -10.32 -3.10 -3.63
CA ALA A 369 -10.73 -2.31 -2.47
C ALA A 369 -12.16 -2.64 -2.02
N ASN A 370 -12.41 -2.52 -0.73
CA ASN A 370 -13.75 -2.60 -0.13
C ASN A 370 -14.51 -1.29 -0.38
N ILE A 371 -15.16 -1.17 -1.54
CA ILE A 371 -15.93 0.03 -1.92
C ILE A 371 -17.12 0.26 -0.98
N TYR A 372 -17.63 -0.81 -0.38
CA TYR A 372 -18.64 -0.81 0.67
C TYR A 372 -18.09 -1.62 1.86
N ARG A 373 -18.33 -1.15 3.09
CA ARG A 373 -18.04 -1.88 4.33
C ARG A 373 -19.28 -2.07 5.17
#